data_AF-A0A6M2E8Z4-F1
#
_entry.id   AF-A0A6M2E8Z4-F1
#
_cell.length_a   1.000
_cell.length_b   1.000
_cell.length_c   1.000
_cell.angle_alpha   90.00
_cell.angle_beta   90.00
_cell.angle_gamma   90.00
#
_symmetry.space_group_name_H-M   'P 1'
#
loop_
_entity.id
_entity.type
_entity.pdbx_description
1 polymer ?
#
loop_
_entity_poly.entity_id
_entity_poly.type
_entity_poly.pdbx_seq_one_letter_code
_entity_poly.pdbx_strand_id
1 'polypeptide(L)'
;MFCRDRVNILLYPDVPSMIRCLHLKGICAHVDLMRFEDGIAIVSLESSCVMHFTQVGEVSDCGKEQPELPIIKIPVFLMPGSLVLLSGDARYLWKHEINRKPGFQMWEGQEVNQERRTSVTLRKLCHAE
;
A
#
# COMPACT_ATOMS: atom_id res chain seq x y z
N MET A 1 9.09 -12.66 -17.73
CA MET A 1 8.96 -11.79 -18.91
C MET A 1 7.65 -11.03 -18.75
N PHE A 2 7.69 -9.81 -18.20
CA PHE A 2 6.46 -9.06 -17.87
C PHE A 2 6.03 -8.22 -19.08
N CYS A 3 4.82 -8.52 -19.57
CA CYS A 3 4.24 -7.96 -20.77
C CYS A 3 3.75 -6.52 -20.53
N ARG A 4 4.10 -5.61 -21.44
CA ARG A 4 3.51 -4.28 -21.56
C ARG A 4 2.10 -4.46 -22.13
N ASP A 5 1.08 -4.54 -21.28
CA ASP A 5 -0.30 -4.51 -21.75
C ASP A 5 -1.17 -3.59 -20.88
N ARG A 6 -2.07 -2.89 -21.58
CA ARG A 6 -3.05 -1.94 -21.03
C ARG A 6 -3.80 -2.61 -19.88
N VAL A 7 -3.83 -1.96 -18.72
CA VAL A 7 -4.63 -2.41 -17.57
C VAL A 7 -6.11 -2.19 -17.91
N ASN A 8 -6.77 -3.22 -18.43
CA ASN A 8 -8.24 -3.28 -18.44
C ASN A 8 -8.71 -3.63 -17.03
N ILE A 9 -9.15 -2.63 -16.27
CA ILE A 9 -9.85 -2.85 -15.00
C ILE A 9 -11.27 -3.30 -15.36
N LEU A 10 -11.48 -4.61 -15.45
CA LEU A 10 -12.83 -5.18 -15.60
C LEU A 10 -13.49 -5.17 -14.21
N LEU A 11 -14.36 -4.19 -13.97
CA LEU A 11 -15.26 -4.21 -12.83
C LEU A 11 -16.49 -4.99 -13.27
N TYR A 12 -16.68 -6.19 -12.71
CA TYR A 12 -17.94 -6.92 -12.91
C TYR A 12 -19.07 -6.13 -12.24
N PRO A 13 -20.22 -5.94 -12.90
CA PRO A 13 -21.31 -5.12 -12.37
C PRO A 13 -21.95 -5.66 -11.08
N ASP A 14 -21.71 -6.94 -10.75
CA ASP A 14 -22.44 -7.66 -9.68
C ASP A 14 -21.62 -7.95 -8.41
N VAL A 15 -20.38 -7.43 -8.29
CA VAL A 15 -19.60 -7.54 -7.05
C VAL A 15 -19.58 -6.21 -6.30
N PRO A 16 -19.94 -6.17 -4.99
CA PRO A 16 -19.76 -4.97 -4.17
C PRO A 16 -18.26 -4.69 -3.98
N SER A 17 -17.66 -4.03 -4.95
CA SER A 17 -16.26 -3.59 -4.93
C SER A 17 -16.20 -2.12 -4.52
N MET A 18 -15.44 -1.80 -3.48
CA MET A 18 -15.22 -0.43 -3.06
C MET A 18 -13.97 0.11 -3.76
N ILE A 19 -14.18 1.00 -4.74
CA ILE A 19 -13.12 1.71 -5.44
C ILE A 19 -12.86 3.01 -4.69
N ARG A 20 -11.62 3.20 -4.24
CA ARG A 20 -11.21 4.47 -3.66
C ARG A 20 -10.13 5.11 -4.51
N CYS A 21 -10.43 6.27 -5.07
CA CYS A 21 -9.45 7.14 -5.69
C CYS A 21 -8.88 8.08 -4.62
N LEU A 22 -7.57 8.05 -4.40
CA LEU A 22 -6.90 8.88 -3.41
C LEU A 22 -5.87 9.79 -4.10
N HIS A 23 -6.08 11.10 -3.98
CA HIS A 23 -5.01 12.09 -4.19
C HIS A 23 -4.16 12.11 -2.92
N LEU A 24 -3.07 11.36 -2.92
CA LEU A 24 -2.28 11.15 -1.71
C LEU A 24 -1.20 12.20 -1.58
N LYS A 25 -1.20 12.91 -0.44
CA LYS A 25 0.03 13.50 0.14
C LYS A 25 0.77 12.50 1.04
N GLY A 26 0.24 11.28 1.18
CA GLY A 26 0.75 10.18 2.00
C GLY A 26 -0.35 9.48 2.81
N ILE A 27 -0.05 8.34 3.41
CA ILE A 27 -0.96 7.54 4.25
C ILE A 27 -0.18 6.94 5.43
N CYS A 28 -0.72 7.00 6.65
CA CYS A 28 -0.05 6.42 7.82
C CYS A 28 0.00 4.90 7.70
N ALA A 29 0.93 4.29 8.42
CA ALA A 29 0.97 2.84 8.64
C ALA A 29 -0.37 2.33 9.14
N HIS A 30 -0.99 1.46 8.35
CA HIS A 30 -2.23 0.80 8.70
C HIS A 30 -2.35 -0.54 7.98
N VAL A 31 -3.18 -1.41 8.53
CA VAL A 31 -3.71 -2.59 7.84
C VAL A 31 -5.09 -2.23 7.31
N ASP A 32 -5.42 -2.67 6.09
CA ASP A 32 -6.74 -2.44 5.52
C ASP A 32 -7.84 -3.10 6.39
N LEU A 33 -9.02 -2.48 6.46
CA LEU A 33 -10.09 -2.97 7.33
C LEU A 33 -10.49 -4.43 7.01
N MET A 34 -10.79 -5.20 8.05
CA MET A 34 -11.20 -6.62 7.93
C MET A 34 -12.54 -6.83 7.21
N ARG A 35 -13.28 -5.75 6.91
CA ARG A 35 -14.50 -5.81 6.08
C ARG A 35 -14.24 -5.99 4.59
N PHE A 36 -12.98 -5.94 4.17
CA PHE A 36 -12.59 -6.28 2.82
C PHE A 36 -12.15 -7.75 2.77
N GLU A 37 -12.37 -8.40 1.64
CA GLU A 37 -11.83 -9.73 1.39
C GLU A 37 -10.32 -9.67 1.11
N ASP A 38 -9.71 -10.84 1.01
CA ASP A 38 -8.34 -10.95 0.53
C ASP A 38 -8.19 -10.47 -0.93
N GLY A 39 -6.99 -10.06 -1.31
CA GLY A 39 -6.71 -9.57 -2.66
C GLY A 39 -7.08 -8.09 -2.84
N ILE A 40 -6.22 -7.22 -2.33
CA ILE A 40 -6.33 -5.77 -2.49
C ILE A 40 -5.42 -5.33 -3.64
N ALA A 41 -5.98 -4.59 -4.60
CA ALA A 41 -5.24 -4.12 -5.76
C ALA A 41 -5.07 -2.61 -5.73
N ILE A 42 -3.84 -2.12 -5.88
CA ILE A 42 -3.51 -0.69 -5.86
C ILE A 42 -2.82 -0.33 -7.17
N VAL A 43 -3.48 0.50 -7.97
CA VAL A 43 -2.92 1.07 -9.19
C VAL A 43 -2.35 2.45 -8.89
N SER A 44 -1.08 2.67 -9.21
CA SER A 44 -0.41 3.97 -9.09
C SER A 44 -0.55 4.76 -10.39
N LEU A 45 -0.94 6.03 -10.30
CA LEU A 45 -1.11 6.95 -11.43
C LEU A 45 -0.36 8.26 -11.17
N GLU A 46 -0.05 8.98 -12.26
CA GLU A 46 0.61 10.29 -12.29
C GLU A 46 2.09 10.28 -11.86
N SER A 47 2.41 10.03 -10.59
CA SER A 47 3.79 10.16 -10.07
C SER A 47 4.23 8.96 -9.23
N SER A 48 5.55 8.83 -9.07
CA SER A 48 6.17 7.74 -8.32
C SER A 48 6.22 8.00 -6.82
N CYS A 49 6.19 6.95 -5.99
CA CYS A 49 6.41 7.07 -4.55
C CYS A 49 7.03 5.80 -3.95
N VAL A 50 7.52 5.89 -2.72
CA VAL A 50 7.95 4.73 -1.94
C VAL A 50 6.87 4.36 -0.93
N MET A 51 6.30 3.17 -1.07
CA MET A 51 5.42 2.56 -0.06
C MET A 51 6.27 1.72 0.88
N HIS A 52 6.01 1.79 2.18
CA HIS A 52 6.76 1.01 3.16
C HIS A 52 5.85 0.00 3.85
N PHE A 53 6.34 -1.21 4.01
CA PHE A 53 5.68 -2.28 4.73
C PHE A 53 6.40 -2.54 6.06
N THR A 54 5.64 -2.70 7.13
CA THR A 54 6.15 -3.03 8.47
C THR A 54 5.25 -4.07 9.11
N GLN A 55 5.84 -5.11 9.70
CA GLN A 55 5.07 -6.21 10.28
C GLN A 55 4.29 -5.77 11.54
N VAL A 56 3.08 -6.29 11.71
CA VAL A 56 2.26 -6.09 12.91
C VAL A 56 2.91 -6.85 14.07
N GLY A 57 3.25 -6.13 15.15
CA GLY A 57 3.87 -6.71 16.35
C GLY A 57 5.28 -6.20 16.67
N GLU A 58 5.95 -5.52 15.72
CA GLU A 58 7.28 -4.93 15.93
C GLU A 58 7.25 -3.54 16.57
N VAL A 59 6.07 -3.00 16.87
CA VAL A 59 5.92 -1.76 17.65
C VAL A 59 5.66 -2.14 19.11
N SER A 60 6.70 -2.08 19.93
CA SER A 60 6.58 -2.20 21.39
C SER A 60 5.81 -1.00 21.96
N ASP A 61 4.48 -1.09 22.00
CA ASP A 61 3.62 -0.12 22.70
C ASP A 61 3.50 -0.44 24.20
N CYS A 62 4.61 -0.80 24.84
CA CYS A 62 4.68 -1.05 26.27
C CYS A 62 6.11 -0.75 26.74
N GLY A 63 6.25 0.23 27.65
CA GLY A 63 7.50 0.63 28.28
C GLY A 63 8.15 -0.49 29.10
N LYS A 64 8.71 -1.49 28.42
CA LYS A 64 9.59 -2.50 28.97
C LYS A 64 10.75 -2.69 28.00
N GLU A 65 11.94 -2.42 28.53
CA GLU A 65 13.24 -2.66 27.93
C GLU A 65 13.36 -4.13 27.53
N GLN A 66 12.96 -4.46 26.31
CA GLN A 66 13.37 -5.68 25.61
C GLN A 66 14.41 -5.29 24.55
N PRO A 67 15.38 -6.16 24.25
CA PRO A 67 16.42 -5.86 23.27
C PRO A 67 15.78 -5.44 21.96
N GLU A 68 16.13 -4.26 21.48
CA GLU A 68 15.57 -3.64 20.28
C GLU A 68 15.85 -4.51 19.06
N LEU A 69 14.93 -5.45 18.77
CA LEU A 69 14.95 -6.14 17.49
C LEU A 69 14.72 -5.09 16.40
N PRO A 70 15.55 -5.06 15.35
CA PRO A 70 15.42 -4.05 14.31
C PRO A 70 14.06 -4.18 13.64
N ILE A 71 13.26 -3.10 13.70
CA ILE A 71 11.98 -3.00 13.00
C ILE A 71 12.23 -3.22 11.51
N ILE A 72 11.68 -4.29 10.95
CA ILE A 72 11.86 -4.66 9.56
C ILE A 72 10.92 -3.79 8.73
N LYS A 73 11.51 -2.77 8.09
CA LYS A 73 10.81 -1.89 7.16
C LYS A 73 11.20 -2.22 5.72
N ILE A 74 10.26 -2.70 4.93
CA ILE A 74 10.49 -3.08 3.54
C ILE A 74 9.95 -1.96 2.63
N PRO A 75 10.83 -1.20 1.95
CA PRO A 75 10.39 -0.20 0.98
C PRO A 75 10.05 -0.86 -0.36
N VAL A 76 9.03 -0.33 -1.04
CA VAL A 76 8.60 -0.74 -2.38
C VAL A 76 8.39 0.51 -3.24
N PHE A 77 9.08 0.58 -4.38
CA PHE A 77 8.95 1.68 -5.31
C PHE A 77 7.75 1.49 -6.24
N LEU A 78 6.87 2.48 -6.25
CA LEU A 78 5.65 2.48 -7.04
C LEU A 78 5.77 3.51 -8.15
N MET A 79 5.97 3.04 -9.38
CA MET A 79 6.00 3.90 -10.57
C MET A 79 4.57 4.18 -11.09
N PRO A 80 4.36 5.29 -11.83
CA PRO A 80 3.12 5.47 -12.59
C PRO A 80 2.84 4.27 -13.50
N GLY A 81 1.61 3.75 -13.46
CA GLY A 81 1.19 2.55 -14.18
C GLY A 81 1.50 1.22 -13.47
N SER A 82 2.14 1.25 -12.30
CA SER A 82 2.38 0.03 -11.51
C SER A 82 1.11 -0.49 -10.83
N LEU A 83 1.03 -1.82 -10.64
CA LEU A 83 0.01 -2.50 -9.85
C LEU A 83 0.65 -3.22 -8.67
N VAL A 84 0.13 -2.99 -7.47
CA VAL A 84 0.46 -3.78 -6.27
C VAL A 84 -0.75 -4.64 -5.91
N LEU A 85 -0.49 -5.91 -5.64
CA LEU A 85 -1.49 -6.86 -5.13
C LEU A 85 -1.09 -7.29 -3.71
N LEU A 86 -1.93 -7.00 -2.72
CA LEU A 86 -1.77 -7.46 -1.35
C LEU A 86 -2.68 -8.64 -1.10
N SER A 87 -2.10 -9.77 -0.71
CA SER A 87 -2.83 -11.00 -0.37
C SER A 87 -2.15 -11.76 0.76
N GLY A 88 -2.90 -12.61 1.46
CA GLY A 88 -2.38 -13.40 2.58
C GLY A 88 -1.68 -12.52 3.63
N ASP A 89 -0.52 -12.96 4.11
CA ASP A 89 0.23 -12.26 5.16
C ASP A 89 0.48 -10.78 4.84
N ALA A 90 0.84 -10.45 3.59
CA ALA A 90 1.09 -9.07 3.17
C ALA A 90 -0.13 -8.16 3.33
N ARG A 91 -1.34 -8.73 3.29
CA ARG A 91 -2.58 -8.02 3.58
C ARG A 91 -2.82 -7.90 5.09
N TYR A 92 -2.73 -9.02 5.81
CA TYR A 92 -3.26 -9.12 7.18
C TYR A 92 -2.24 -8.78 8.28
N LEU A 93 -0.97 -9.10 8.03
CA LEU A 93 0.10 -9.04 9.03
C LEU A 93 1.09 -7.90 8.77
N TRP A 94 0.90 -7.12 7.70
CA TRP A 94 1.79 -6.03 7.34
C TRP A 94 1.03 -4.71 7.22
N LYS A 95 1.49 -3.72 7.98
CA LYS A 95 1.06 -2.33 7.83
C LYS A 95 1.74 -1.77 6.59
N HIS A 96 0.98 -1.04 5.78
CA HIS A 96 1.53 -0.29 4.65
C HIS A 96 1.34 1.22 4.85
N GLU A 97 2.35 1.98 4.44
CA GLU A 97 2.36 3.44 4.54
C GLU A 97 3.03 4.11 3.34
N ILE A 98 2.69 5.37 3.11
CA ILE A 98 3.42 6.27 2.21
C ILE A 98 3.72 7.53 3.01
N ASN A 99 4.98 7.95 3.04
CA ASN A 99 5.42 9.06 3.87
C ASN A 99 4.55 10.32 3.60
N ARG A 100 4.03 10.92 4.67
CA ARG A 100 3.20 12.14 4.62
C ARG A 100 4.01 13.43 4.68
N LYS A 101 5.29 13.34 5.06
CA LYS A 101 6.16 14.50 5.22
C LYS A 101 6.51 15.04 3.83
N PRO A 102 6.20 16.31 3.52
CA PRO A 102 6.52 16.89 2.23
C PRO A 102 8.04 16.89 2.00
N GLY A 103 8.46 16.78 0.74
CA GLY A 103 9.86 16.78 0.35
C GLY A 103 10.19 15.59 -0.55
N PHE A 104 11.32 14.94 -0.26
CA PHE A 104 11.79 13.78 -1.02
C PHE A 104 11.74 12.51 -0.16
N GLN A 105 11.70 11.37 -0.86
CA GLN A 105 11.85 10.04 -0.28
C GLN A 105 13.12 9.41 -0.85
N MET A 106 13.81 8.59 -0.07
CA MET A 106 14.98 7.87 -0.57
C MET A 106 14.55 6.51 -1.15
N TRP A 107 14.99 6.21 -2.36
CA TRP A 107 14.88 4.89 -2.97
C TRP A 107 16.25 4.50 -3.52
N GLU A 108 16.85 3.43 -2.99
CA GLU A 108 18.17 2.93 -3.44
C GLU A 108 19.26 4.02 -3.52
N GLY A 109 19.24 4.98 -2.59
CA GLY A 109 20.18 6.11 -2.56
C GLY A 109 19.83 7.27 -3.48
N GLN A 110 18.72 7.21 -4.22
CA GLN A 110 18.21 8.29 -5.06
C GLN A 110 17.05 9.04 -4.38
N GLU A 111 17.01 10.35 -4.58
CA GLU A 111 15.91 11.19 -4.13
C GLU A 111 14.71 11.08 -5.08
N VAL A 112 13.56 10.73 -4.53
CA VAL A 112 12.26 10.65 -5.20
C VAL A 112 11.40 11.79 -4.67
N ASN A 113 11.21 12.82 -5.48
CA ASN A 113 10.36 13.96 -5.14
C ASN A 113 8.90 13.52 -4.96
N GLN A 114 8.27 14.00 -3.89
CA GLN A 114 6.84 13.80 -3.68
C GLN A 114 6.04 14.80 -4.50
N GLU A 115 5.47 14.31 -5.60
CA GLU A 115 4.60 15.08 -6.47
C GLU A 115 3.12 14.71 -6.25
N ARG A 116 2.22 15.36 -6.99
CA ARG A 116 0.81 14.98 -6.98
C ARG A 116 0.69 13.53 -7.47
N ARG A 117 0.15 12.66 -6.63
CA ARG A 117 -0.05 11.24 -6.93
C ARG A 117 -1.52 10.87 -6.79
N THR A 118 -2.01 10.15 -7.78
CA THR A 118 -3.32 9.52 -7.75
C THR A 118 -3.15 8.02 -7.65
N SER A 119 -3.92 7.34 -6.80
CA SER A 119 -4.01 5.89 -6.87
C SER A 119 -5.43 5.41 -6.76
N VAL A 120 -5.71 4.32 -7.47
CA VAL A 120 -6.99 3.62 -7.43
C VAL A 120 -6.78 2.33 -6.65
N THR A 121 -7.44 2.23 -5.50
CA THR A 121 -7.43 1.01 -4.68
C THR A 121 -8.75 0.28 -4.87
N LEU A 122 -8.67 -0.96 -5.33
CA LEU A 122 -9.79 -1.88 -5.53
C LEU A 122 -9.81 -2.89 -4.39
N ARG A 123 -10.96 -3.01 -3.73
CA ARG A 123 -11.20 -3.94 -2.63
C ARG A 123 -12.58 -4.57 -2.80
N LYS A 124 -12.68 -5.88 -2.58
CA LYS A 124 -13.98 -6.56 -2.49
C LYS A 124 -14.49 -6.49 -1.06
N LEU A 125 -15.76 -6.14 -0.85
CA LEU A 125 -16.38 -6.19 0.47
C LEU A 125 -16.68 -7.65 0.83
N CYS A 126 -16.44 -8.02 2.10
CA CYS A 126 -16.93 -9.30 2.62
C CYS A 126 -18.45 -9.34 2.51
N HIS A 127 -19.00 -10.49 2.11
CA HIS A 127 -20.43 -10.72 2.22
C HIS A 127 -20.83 -10.69 3.70
N ALA A 128 -21.88 -9.93 4.03
CA ALA A 128 -22.55 -10.08 5.30
C ALA A 128 -23.45 -11.31 5.18
N GLU A 129 -23.20 -12.34 5.99
CA GLU A 129 -24.19 -13.37 6.28
C GLU A 129 -25.27 -12.83 7.21
#